data_AF-A0A6N6PFJ3-F1
#
_entry.id   AF-A0A6N6PFJ3-F1
#
_cell.length_a   1.000
_cell.length_b   1.000
_cell.length_c   1.000
_cell.angle_alpha   90.00
_cell.angle_beta   90.00
_cell.angle_gamma   90.00
#
_symmetry.space_group_name_H-M   'P 1'
#
loop_
_entity.id
_entity.type
_entity.pdbx_description
1 polymer ?
#
loop_
_entity_poly.entity_id
_entity_poly.type
_entity_poly.pdbx_seq_one_letter_code
_entity_poly.pdbx_strand_id
1 'polypeptide(L)'
;MTPQQDDPEARLALWRALLNVSERLAGRCAVFASRLPMQDGRLHGEKPPKSIANWQLVEALSLLAILLRADDILTPNVTNVFGKTGPIPVREDGKDHWIWIQPNLSGGISGLAGRPDILVTFSGGVPSPSTALRVIECKCREQIGAPLIRAEFGKAHDLRIGSYLIWSFYTPSKAVIEGAKSLGLDLVSLGFDTDRRGDLIGKPENLVAHVANTLEVSKRHAGFARAQLKAGEAISKKMTEM
;
A
#
# COMPACT_ATOMS: atom_id res chain seq x y z
N MET A 1 -22.62 14.10 -2.86
CA MET A 1 -21.66 14.38 -1.77
C MET A 1 -20.32 14.68 -2.41
N THR A 2 -19.75 15.84 -2.12
CA THR A 2 -18.50 16.32 -2.73
C THR A 2 -17.30 15.68 -2.01
N PRO A 3 -16.48 14.84 -2.67
CA PRO A 3 -15.29 14.28 -2.05
C PRO A 3 -14.15 15.30 -2.19
N GLN A 4 -14.08 16.24 -1.24
CA GLN A 4 -12.89 17.02 -0.86
C GLN A 4 -13.29 17.98 0.27
N GLN A 5 -13.58 17.44 1.45
CA GLN A 5 -13.20 18.19 2.64
C GLN A 5 -11.73 17.89 2.86
N ASP A 6 -10.88 18.87 2.58
CA ASP A 6 -9.51 18.87 3.09
C ASP A 6 -9.62 18.70 4.60
N ASP A 7 -9.22 17.54 5.11
CA ASP A 7 -9.10 17.27 6.53
C ASP A 7 -7.67 17.66 6.96
N PRO A 8 -7.46 18.91 7.43
CA PRO A 8 -6.12 19.40 7.74
C PRO A 8 -5.49 18.66 8.92
N GLU A 9 -6.29 18.16 9.86
CA GLU A 9 -5.80 17.45 11.03
C GLU A 9 -5.29 16.06 10.63
N ALA A 10 -6.07 15.30 9.86
CA ALA A 10 -5.65 14.00 9.36
C ALA A 10 -4.41 14.12 8.44
N ARG A 11 -4.37 15.17 7.59
CA ARG A 11 -3.21 15.49 6.77
C ARG A 11 -1.96 15.77 7.62
N LEU A 12 -2.09 16.54 8.70
CA LEU A 12 -1.00 16.82 9.62
C LEU A 12 -0.57 15.56 10.39
N ALA A 13 -1.51 14.71 10.78
CA ALA A 13 -1.23 13.44 11.44
C ALA A 13 -0.44 12.49 10.53
N LEU A 14 -0.82 12.37 9.26
CA LEU A 14 -0.06 11.62 8.24
C LEU A 14 1.37 12.16 8.08
N TRP A 15 1.53 13.48 8.04
CA TRP A 15 2.85 14.11 7.95
C TRP A 15 3.72 13.81 9.17
N ARG A 16 3.17 13.95 10.38
CA ARG A 16 3.88 13.62 11.62
C ARG A 16 4.24 12.15 11.71
N ALA A 17 3.37 11.26 11.22
CA ALA A 17 3.66 9.83 11.16
C ALA A 17 4.82 9.54 10.19
N LEU A 18 4.87 10.19 9.04
CA LEU A 18 5.99 10.08 8.09
C LEU A 18 7.32 10.51 8.73
N LEU A 19 7.35 11.65 9.41
CA LEU A 19 8.53 12.13 10.12
C LEU A 19 8.97 11.12 11.19
N ASN A 20 8.02 10.63 12.00
CA ASN A 20 8.30 9.63 13.03
C ASN A 20 8.91 8.34 12.45
N VAL A 21 8.37 7.82 11.34
CA VAL A 21 8.95 6.62 10.71
C VAL A 21 10.31 6.93 10.11
N SER A 22 10.47 8.09 9.47
CA SER A 22 11.76 8.51 8.89
C SER A 22 12.85 8.60 9.96
N GLU A 23 12.54 9.13 11.14
CA GLU A 23 13.45 9.17 12.28
C GLU A 23 13.80 7.76 12.78
N ARG A 24 12.82 6.85 12.86
CA ARG A 24 13.04 5.46 13.29
C ARG A 24 13.83 4.64 12.27
N LEU A 25 13.81 5.04 11.01
CA LEU A 25 14.65 4.46 9.95
C LEU A 25 16.07 5.03 9.94
N ALA A 26 16.33 6.10 10.71
CA ALA A 26 17.66 6.68 10.80
C ALA A 26 18.66 5.64 11.31
N GLY A 27 19.81 5.54 10.63
CA GLY A 27 20.82 4.50 10.88
C GLY A 27 20.63 3.23 10.05
N ARG A 28 19.43 2.97 9.51
CA ARG A 28 19.19 1.87 8.55
C ARG A 28 19.12 2.36 7.11
N CYS A 29 18.39 3.45 6.87
CA CYS A 29 18.37 4.15 5.59
C CYS A 29 17.96 5.62 5.77
N ALA A 30 18.51 6.51 4.95
CA ALA A 30 18.05 7.91 4.89
C ALA A 30 16.91 8.07 3.88
N VAL A 31 15.91 8.87 4.24
CA VAL A 31 14.67 9.06 3.46
C VAL A 31 14.59 10.48 2.90
N PHE A 32 14.32 10.59 1.60
CA PHE A 32 14.29 11.87 0.87
C PHE A 32 13.01 12.04 0.06
N ALA A 33 12.47 13.25 0.08
CA ALA A 33 11.40 13.71 -0.81
C ALA A 33 11.92 14.00 -2.23
N SER A 34 13.19 14.35 -2.38
CA SER A 34 13.85 14.66 -3.65
C SER A 34 14.29 13.41 -4.41
N ARG A 35 14.50 13.54 -5.73
CA ARG A 35 15.03 12.46 -6.59
C ARG A 35 16.50 12.12 -6.31
N LEU A 36 17.26 13.09 -5.82
CA LEU A 36 18.66 12.92 -5.44
C LEU A 36 18.81 13.05 -3.92
N PRO A 37 19.75 12.32 -3.28
CA PRO A 37 19.95 12.34 -1.84
C PRO A 37 20.66 13.63 -1.40
N MET A 38 19.93 14.73 -1.36
CA MET A 38 20.42 16.05 -0.96
C MET A 38 19.90 16.42 0.44
N GLN A 39 20.65 17.18 1.22
CA GLN A 39 20.32 17.47 2.62
C GLN A 39 18.99 18.22 2.78
N ASP A 40 18.73 19.19 1.90
CA ASP A 40 17.47 19.93 1.76
C ASP A 40 16.30 19.07 1.27
N GLY A 41 16.60 17.92 0.67
CA GLY A 41 15.64 16.94 0.20
C GLY A 41 15.16 15.94 1.25
N ARG A 42 15.72 15.98 2.48
CA ARG A 42 15.28 15.08 3.57
C ARG A 42 13.85 15.40 4.02
N LEU A 43 13.14 14.41 4.53
CA LEU A 43 11.85 14.67 5.19
C LEU A 43 12.07 15.47 6.48
N HIS A 44 11.62 16.72 6.50
CA HIS A 44 11.71 17.61 7.66
C HIS A 44 10.62 18.69 7.64
N GLY A 45 10.44 19.38 8.77
CA GLY A 45 9.53 20.52 8.91
C GLY A 45 8.18 20.18 9.53
N GLU A 46 7.49 21.18 10.07
CA GLU A 46 6.29 20.96 10.91
C GLU A 46 5.02 20.62 10.11
N LYS A 47 4.97 20.96 8.82
CA LYS A 47 3.78 20.83 7.98
C LYS A 47 4.12 20.21 6.63
N PRO A 48 3.21 19.42 6.03
CA PRO A 48 3.43 18.85 4.72
C PRO A 48 3.41 19.93 3.63
N PRO A 49 4.32 19.89 2.65
CA PRO A 49 4.28 20.75 1.47
C PRO A 49 2.90 20.75 0.79
N LYS A 50 2.39 21.93 0.40
CA LYS A 50 1.07 22.06 -0.25
C LYS A 50 0.96 21.31 -1.59
N SER A 51 2.09 21.08 -2.26
CA SER A 51 2.18 20.34 -3.51
C SER A 51 1.96 18.83 -3.37
N ILE A 52 2.01 18.29 -2.15
CA ILE A 52 1.86 16.86 -1.88
C ILE A 52 0.40 16.59 -1.50
N ALA A 53 -0.31 15.76 -2.25
CA ALA A 53 -1.69 15.39 -1.94
C ALA A 53 -1.78 14.34 -0.81
N ASN A 54 -2.95 14.22 -0.16
CA ASN A 54 -3.13 13.27 0.96
C ASN A 54 -2.86 11.81 0.56
N TRP A 55 -3.24 11.40 -0.64
CA TRP A 55 -2.97 10.06 -1.14
C TRP A 55 -1.46 9.76 -1.25
N GLN A 56 -0.63 10.75 -1.60
CA GLN A 56 0.84 10.60 -1.63
C GLN A 56 1.42 10.44 -0.23
N LEU A 57 0.81 11.06 0.79
CA LEU A 57 1.23 10.87 2.17
C LEU A 57 0.94 9.44 2.64
N VAL A 58 -0.20 8.86 2.24
CA VAL A 58 -0.58 7.49 2.58
C VAL A 58 0.30 6.47 1.84
N GLU A 59 0.61 6.71 0.57
CA GLU A 59 1.58 5.91 -0.20
C GLU A 59 2.95 5.92 0.47
N ALA A 60 3.49 7.11 0.77
CA ALA A 60 4.77 7.24 1.44
C ALA A 60 4.76 6.56 2.82
N LEU A 61 3.69 6.70 3.60
CA LEU A 61 3.60 6.08 4.92
C LEU A 61 3.55 4.56 4.82
N SER A 62 2.85 4.03 3.81
CA SER A 62 2.80 2.60 3.53
C SER A 62 4.18 2.07 3.13
N LEU A 63 4.90 2.78 2.26
CA LEU A 63 6.28 2.44 1.91
C LEU A 63 7.17 2.41 3.15
N LEU A 64 7.20 3.50 3.93
CA LEU A 64 8.09 3.59 5.09
C LEU A 64 7.72 2.57 6.17
N ALA A 65 6.43 2.22 6.32
CA ALA A 65 6.00 1.15 7.22
C ALA A 65 6.49 -0.23 6.77
N ILE A 66 6.53 -0.52 5.46
CA ILE A 66 7.15 -1.74 4.93
C ILE A 66 8.65 -1.76 5.27
N LEU A 67 9.36 -0.65 5.01
CA LEU A 67 10.80 -0.55 5.31
C LEU A 67 11.10 -0.70 6.79
N LEU A 68 10.27 -0.12 7.65
CA LEU A 68 10.40 -0.21 9.10
C LEU A 68 10.31 -1.67 9.60
N ARG A 69 9.51 -2.50 8.91
CA ARG A 69 9.26 -3.91 9.25
C ARG A 69 10.19 -4.89 8.54
N ALA A 70 10.92 -4.46 7.52
CA ALA A 70 11.92 -5.30 6.87
C ALA A 70 13.01 -5.70 7.86
N ASP A 71 13.62 -6.87 7.67
CA ASP A 71 14.78 -7.33 8.43
C ASP A 71 15.98 -6.43 8.09
N ASP A 72 16.25 -6.27 6.80
CA ASP A 72 17.32 -5.43 6.26
C ASP A 72 16.81 -4.52 5.14
N ILE A 73 17.40 -3.33 5.03
CA ILE A 73 17.22 -2.43 3.90
C ILE A 73 18.57 -2.37 3.17
N LEU A 74 18.61 -2.88 1.94
CA LEU A 74 19.87 -3.10 1.22
C LEU A 74 20.31 -1.87 0.40
N THR A 75 19.69 -0.72 0.67
CA THR A 75 20.08 0.59 0.12
C THR A 75 20.27 1.59 1.24
N PRO A 76 21.33 2.42 1.20
CA PRO A 76 21.55 3.45 2.22
C PRO A 76 20.53 4.59 2.12
N ASN A 77 19.93 4.79 0.94
CA ASN A 77 19.05 5.93 0.66
C ASN A 77 17.77 5.47 -0.04
N VAL A 78 16.65 6.05 0.37
CA VAL A 78 15.35 5.97 -0.33
C VAL A 78 14.97 7.38 -0.76
N THR A 79 14.93 7.60 -2.07
CA THR A 79 14.65 8.91 -2.67
C THR A 79 13.24 8.99 -3.23
N ASN A 80 12.76 10.20 -3.49
CA ASN A 80 11.51 10.52 -4.17
C ASN A 80 10.27 9.80 -3.58
N VAL A 81 10.15 9.74 -2.24
CA VAL A 81 9.08 8.96 -1.55
C VAL A 81 7.65 9.37 -1.88
N PHE A 82 7.42 10.55 -2.47
CA PHE A 82 6.10 11.02 -2.91
C PHE A 82 5.82 10.77 -4.40
N GLY A 83 6.69 10.05 -5.11
CA GLY A 83 6.54 9.74 -6.52
C GLY A 83 7.10 8.37 -6.89
N LYS A 84 7.35 8.17 -8.18
CA LYS A 84 7.90 6.92 -8.70
C LYS A 84 9.31 6.65 -8.14
N THR A 85 9.47 5.52 -7.48
CA THR A 85 10.72 5.09 -6.83
C THR A 85 10.86 3.58 -6.91
N GLY A 86 12.10 3.10 -6.88
CA GLY A 86 12.45 1.69 -6.89
C GLY A 86 13.32 1.29 -8.08
N PRO A 87 13.87 0.07 -8.08
CA PRO A 87 13.67 -0.95 -7.05
C PRO A 87 14.33 -0.60 -5.72
N ILE A 88 13.63 -0.81 -4.60
CA ILE A 88 14.20 -0.74 -3.25
C ILE A 88 14.43 -2.18 -2.76
N PRO A 89 15.68 -2.66 -2.68
CA PRO A 89 15.98 -4.01 -2.20
C PRO A 89 15.85 -4.08 -0.68
N VAL A 90 15.10 -5.06 -0.19
CA VAL A 90 14.89 -5.34 1.23
C VAL A 90 14.99 -6.83 1.50
N ARG A 91 15.31 -7.20 2.74
CA ARG A 91 15.11 -8.55 3.25
C ARG A 91 13.89 -8.59 4.15
N GLU A 92 12.99 -9.53 3.91
CA GLU A 92 11.79 -9.73 4.72
C GLU A 92 11.54 -11.23 4.89
N ASP A 93 11.37 -11.68 6.13
CA ASP A 93 11.19 -13.08 6.50
C ASP A 93 12.36 -13.94 5.96
N GLY A 94 13.58 -13.39 5.99
CA GLY A 94 14.80 -14.04 5.49
C GLY A 94 14.92 -14.14 3.97
N LYS A 95 14.02 -13.53 3.19
CA LYS A 95 14.02 -13.56 1.72
C LYS A 95 14.26 -12.17 1.14
N ASP A 96 14.96 -12.12 0.02
CA ASP A 96 15.16 -10.88 -0.70
C ASP A 96 13.90 -10.51 -1.50
N HIS A 97 13.44 -9.28 -1.33
CA HIS A 97 12.32 -8.69 -2.04
C HIS A 97 12.69 -7.30 -2.58
N TRP A 98 11.92 -6.83 -3.55
CA TRP A 98 12.12 -5.51 -4.16
C TRP A 98 10.81 -4.74 -4.15
N ILE A 99 10.86 -3.51 -3.63
CA ILE A 99 9.70 -2.62 -3.53
C ILE A 99 9.75 -1.61 -4.67
N TRP A 100 8.61 -1.41 -5.31
CA TRP A 100 8.41 -0.47 -6.40
C TRP A 100 7.22 0.44 -6.07
N ILE A 101 7.39 1.73 -6.28
CA ILE A 101 6.35 2.74 -6.13
C ILE A 101 5.91 3.19 -7.51
N GLN A 102 4.62 3.10 -7.78
CA GLN A 102 4.01 3.47 -9.05
C GLN A 102 4.71 2.85 -10.29
N PRO A 103 5.09 1.55 -10.28
CA PRO A 103 5.62 0.93 -11.48
C PRO A 103 4.54 0.86 -12.56
N ASN A 104 4.96 0.87 -13.83
CA ASN A 104 4.07 0.57 -14.94
C ASN A 104 4.21 -0.91 -15.27
N LEU A 105 3.11 -1.65 -15.29
CA LEU A 105 3.07 -3.05 -15.70
C LEU A 105 2.17 -3.21 -16.92
N SER A 106 2.61 -4.02 -17.87
CA SER A 106 1.72 -4.66 -18.83
C SER A 106 1.04 -5.85 -18.16
N GLY A 107 -0.29 -5.95 -18.28
CA GLY A 107 -1.06 -7.08 -17.74
C GLY A 107 -0.66 -8.40 -18.38
N GLY A 108 -0.82 -9.50 -17.64
CA GLY A 108 -0.47 -10.84 -18.12
C GLY A 108 -1.58 -11.50 -18.94
N ILE A 109 -2.77 -11.66 -18.34
CA ILE A 109 -3.85 -12.48 -18.89
C ILE A 109 -4.80 -11.63 -19.75
N SER A 110 -5.40 -10.60 -19.17
CA SER A 110 -6.33 -9.73 -19.92
C SER A 110 -5.63 -8.58 -20.65
N GLY A 111 -4.31 -8.43 -20.49
CA GLY A 111 -3.54 -7.32 -21.05
C GLY A 111 -3.83 -5.97 -20.41
N LEU A 112 -4.58 -5.94 -19.30
CA LEU A 112 -4.88 -4.71 -18.58
C LEU A 112 -3.59 -4.14 -17.97
N ALA A 113 -3.14 -3.01 -18.52
CA ALA A 113 -2.04 -2.27 -17.94
C ALA A 113 -2.40 -1.82 -16.52
N GLY A 114 -1.55 -2.17 -15.56
CA GLY A 114 -1.72 -1.81 -14.16
C GLY A 114 -0.64 -0.84 -13.73
N ARG A 115 -1.03 0.20 -12.99
CA ARG A 115 -0.10 1.06 -12.25
C ARG A 115 -0.43 0.95 -10.77
N PRO A 116 0.09 -0.08 -10.07
CA PRO A 116 -0.12 -0.21 -8.65
C PRO A 116 0.61 0.90 -7.90
N ASP A 117 0.03 1.37 -6.80
CA ASP A 117 0.66 2.44 -6.02
C ASP A 117 1.95 1.92 -5.36
N ILE A 118 1.91 0.72 -4.77
CA ILE A 118 3.09 -0.02 -4.31
C ILE A 118 3.01 -1.47 -4.77
N LEU A 119 4.12 -1.99 -5.30
CA LEU A 119 4.28 -3.39 -5.67
C LEU A 119 5.52 -3.95 -4.97
N VAL A 120 5.40 -5.17 -4.44
CA VAL A 120 6.55 -5.95 -3.98
C VAL A 120 6.77 -7.14 -4.91
N THR A 121 8.02 -7.36 -5.32
CA THR A 121 8.44 -8.45 -6.20
C THR A 121 9.51 -9.33 -5.53
N PHE A 122 9.64 -10.59 -5.97
CA PHE A 122 10.75 -11.46 -5.55
C PHE A 122 12.01 -11.34 -6.44
N SER A 123 12.01 -10.41 -7.40
CA SER A 123 13.14 -10.13 -8.29
C SER A 123 13.30 -8.63 -8.50
N GLY A 124 14.55 -8.17 -8.62
CA GLY A 124 14.90 -6.77 -8.88
C GLY A 124 14.85 -6.36 -10.35
N GLY A 125 14.56 -7.29 -11.26
CA GLY A 125 14.29 -6.99 -12.67
C GLY A 125 13.02 -6.15 -12.86
N VAL A 126 12.77 -5.71 -14.09
CA VAL A 126 11.54 -4.97 -14.42
C VAL A 126 10.32 -5.75 -13.94
N PRO A 127 9.40 -5.12 -13.17
CA PRO A 127 8.25 -5.81 -12.64
C PRO A 127 7.42 -6.49 -13.72
N SER A 128 6.92 -7.68 -13.41
CA SER A 128 6.07 -8.48 -14.28
C SER A 128 5.03 -9.24 -13.45
N PRO A 129 3.93 -9.71 -14.06
CA PRO A 129 2.98 -10.60 -13.37
C PRO A 129 3.62 -11.84 -12.75
N SER A 130 4.73 -12.35 -13.33
CA SER A 130 5.42 -13.52 -12.81
C SER A 130 6.30 -13.23 -11.60
N THR A 131 6.68 -11.97 -11.36
CA THR A 131 7.54 -11.56 -10.24
C THR A 131 6.79 -10.89 -9.11
N ALA A 132 5.55 -10.47 -9.35
CA ALA A 132 4.69 -9.79 -8.39
C ALA A 132 4.26 -10.69 -7.23
N LEU A 133 4.42 -10.20 -5.99
CA LEU A 133 4.03 -10.91 -4.77
C LEU A 133 2.80 -10.28 -4.13
N ARG A 134 2.82 -8.96 -3.95
CA ARG A 134 1.74 -8.22 -3.29
C ARG A 134 1.64 -6.79 -3.79
N VAL A 135 0.42 -6.26 -3.71
CA VAL A 135 0.09 -4.88 -4.10
C VAL A 135 -0.55 -4.17 -2.92
N ILE A 136 -0.20 -2.89 -2.76
CA ILE A 136 -0.85 -1.95 -1.86
C ILE A 136 -1.35 -0.77 -2.69
N GLU A 137 -2.64 -0.48 -2.61
CA GLU A 137 -3.30 0.65 -3.26
C GLU A 137 -3.74 1.69 -2.22
N CYS A 138 -3.58 2.97 -2.54
CA CYS A 138 -3.90 4.11 -1.69
C CYS A 138 -5.04 4.94 -2.30
N LYS A 139 -6.26 4.39 -2.28
CA LYS A 139 -7.46 5.01 -2.85
C LYS A 139 -8.09 6.03 -1.90
N CYS A 140 -7.37 7.13 -1.70
CA CYS A 140 -7.72 8.20 -0.76
C CYS A 140 -8.33 9.45 -1.43
N ARG A 141 -8.75 9.35 -2.69
CA ARG A 141 -9.27 10.50 -3.47
C ARG A 141 -10.80 10.55 -3.53
N GLU A 142 -11.45 9.40 -3.41
CA GLU A 142 -12.88 9.26 -3.62
C GLU A 142 -13.46 8.18 -2.71
N GLN A 143 -14.79 8.14 -2.62
CA GLN A 143 -15.48 7.08 -1.92
C GLN A 143 -15.35 5.78 -2.72
N ILE A 144 -14.91 4.72 -2.04
CA ILE A 144 -14.71 3.42 -2.68
C ILE A 144 -16.06 2.72 -2.83
N GLY A 145 -16.40 2.36 -4.07
CA GLY A 145 -17.60 1.62 -4.42
C GLY A 145 -17.30 0.34 -5.21
N ALA A 146 -18.36 -0.43 -5.51
CA ALA A 146 -18.25 -1.69 -6.23
C ALA A 146 -17.52 -1.61 -7.59
N PRO A 147 -17.66 -0.54 -8.42
CA PRO A 147 -16.90 -0.43 -9.67
C PRO A 147 -15.38 -0.41 -9.45
N LEU A 148 -14.91 0.32 -8.44
CA LEU A 148 -13.49 0.37 -8.08
C LEU A 148 -13.02 -1.01 -7.64
N ILE A 149 -13.74 -1.66 -6.73
CA ILE A 149 -13.39 -3.01 -6.25
C ILE A 149 -13.27 -4.02 -7.40
N ARG A 150 -14.16 -3.96 -8.40
CA ARG A 150 -14.07 -4.82 -9.59
C ARG A 150 -12.83 -4.51 -10.44
N ALA A 151 -12.49 -3.24 -10.63
CA ALA A 151 -11.29 -2.84 -11.36
C ALA A 151 -10.01 -3.32 -10.64
N GLU A 152 -9.95 -3.15 -9.32
CA GLU A 152 -8.84 -3.61 -8.49
C GLU A 152 -8.71 -5.14 -8.49
N PHE A 153 -9.83 -5.87 -8.45
CA PHE A 153 -9.85 -7.32 -8.62
C PHE A 153 -9.28 -7.77 -9.96
N GLY A 154 -9.70 -7.14 -11.07
CA GLY A 154 -9.20 -7.47 -12.41
C GLY A 154 -7.67 -7.32 -12.50
N LYS A 155 -7.15 -6.22 -11.95
CA LYS A 155 -5.71 -5.96 -11.83
C LYS A 155 -5.00 -7.01 -10.96
N ALA A 156 -5.56 -7.34 -9.79
CA ALA A 156 -5.03 -8.37 -8.90
C ALA A 156 -4.87 -9.73 -9.60
N HIS A 157 -5.92 -10.13 -10.32
CA HIS A 157 -5.99 -11.37 -11.07
C HIS A 157 -4.95 -11.40 -12.19
N ASP A 158 -4.85 -10.32 -12.98
CA ASP A 158 -3.89 -10.20 -14.08
C ASP A 158 -2.43 -10.24 -13.64
N LEU A 159 -2.15 -9.70 -12.44
CA LEU A 159 -0.83 -9.66 -11.84
C LEU A 159 -0.49 -10.92 -11.02
N ARG A 160 -1.43 -11.87 -10.89
CA ARG A 160 -1.25 -13.15 -10.15
C ARG A 160 -0.72 -12.99 -8.73
N ILE A 161 -1.12 -11.93 -8.04
CA ILE A 161 -0.53 -11.61 -6.75
C ILE A 161 -1.09 -12.47 -5.62
N GLY A 162 -0.30 -12.66 -4.55
CA GLY A 162 -0.75 -13.41 -3.38
C GLY A 162 -1.62 -12.58 -2.42
N SER A 163 -1.32 -11.29 -2.29
CA SER A 163 -1.94 -10.38 -1.31
C SER A 163 -2.25 -9.03 -1.94
N TYR A 164 -3.44 -8.48 -1.63
CA TYR A 164 -3.92 -7.21 -2.17
C TYR A 164 -4.54 -6.36 -1.06
N LEU A 165 -3.92 -5.22 -0.74
CA LEU A 165 -4.43 -4.27 0.25
C LEU A 165 -4.89 -2.98 -0.45
N ILE A 166 -6.06 -2.48 -0.06
CA ILE A 166 -6.58 -1.18 -0.49
C ILE A 166 -6.81 -0.32 0.76
N TRP A 167 -6.07 0.78 0.85
CA TRP A 167 -6.34 1.84 1.80
C TRP A 167 -7.43 2.76 1.29
N SER A 168 -8.38 3.05 2.17
CA SER A 168 -9.34 4.13 2.02
C SER A 168 -9.10 5.20 3.08
N PHE A 169 -9.32 6.46 2.70
CA PHE A 169 -9.27 7.55 3.67
C PHE A 169 -10.49 7.53 4.59
N TYR A 170 -11.65 7.23 4.02
CA TYR A 170 -12.93 7.16 4.73
C TYR A 170 -13.39 5.70 4.83
N THR A 171 -14.19 5.38 5.83
CA THR A 171 -14.78 4.08 6.06
C THR A 171 -15.73 3.72 4.92
N PRO A 172 -15.40 2.70 4.09
CA PRO A 172 -16.31 2.24 3.05
C PRO A 172 -17.56 1.58 3.67
N SER A 173 -18.63 1.46 2.89
CA SER A 173 -19.84 0.79 3.41
C SER A 173 -19.58 -0.70 3.67
N LYS A 174 -20.31 -1.28 4.64
CA LYS A 174 -20.17 -2.71 5.01
C LYS A 174 -20.29 -3.64 3.80
N ALA A 175 -21.25 -3.38 2.92
CA ALA A 175 -21.45 -4.17 1.70
C ALA A 175 -20.23 -4.14 0.76
N VAL A 176 -19.55 -2.99 0.64
CA VAL A 176 -18.34 -2.86 -0.18
C VAL A 176 -17.16 -3.60 0.46
N ILE A 177 -17.01 -3.51 1.79
CA ILE A 177 -15.98 -4.25 2.55
C ILE A 177 -16.17 -5.76 2.41
N GLU A 178 -17.40 -6.25 2.61
CA GLU A 178 -17.72 -7.67 2.49
C GLU A 178 -17.53 -8.17 1.05
N GLY A 179 -17.95 -7.37 0.06
CA GLY A 179 -17.71 -7.66 -1.35
C GLY A 179 -16.22 -7.77 -1.69
N ALA A 180 -15.40 -6.80 -1.27
CA ALA A 180 -13.95 -6.84 -1.45
C ALA A 180 -13.33 -8.09 -0.80
N LYS A 181 -13.72 -8.39 0.45
CA LYS A 181 -13.25 -9.56 1.18
C LYS A 181 -13.60 -10.88 0.48
N SER A 182 -14.80 -10.99 -0.10
CA SER A 182 -15.22 -12.18 -0.84
C SER A 182 -14.36 -12.44 -2.09
N LEU A 183 -13.80 -11.38 -2.67
CA LEU A 183 -12.87 -11.41 -3.80
C LEU A 183 -11.40 -11.57 -3.36
N GLY A 184 -11.14 -11.69 -2.05
CA GLY A 184 -9.78 -11.80 -1.50
C GLY A 184 -9.00 -10.47 -1.47
N LEU A 185 -9.69 -9.34 -1.59
CA LEU A 185 -9.09 -8.01 -1.46
C LEU A 185 -9.28 -7.50 -0.02
N ASP A 186 -8.19 -7.09 0.63
CA ASP A 186 -8.25 -6.48 1.95
C ASP A 186 -8.56 -4.98 1.78
N LEU A 187 -9.80 -4.56 2.06
CA LEU A 187 -10.21 -3.15 2.01
C LEU A 187 -10.26 -2.57 3.42
N VAL A 188 -9.40 -1.59 3.72
CA VAL A 188 -9.23 -1.05 5.06
C VAL A 188 -9.24 0.48 5.05
N SER A 189 -10.00 1.08 5.97
CA SER A 189 -9.97 2.53 6.22
C SER A 189 -8.81 2.91 7.13
N LEU A 190 -8.19 4.07 6.91
CA LEU A 190 -7.17 4.62 7.80
C LEU A 190 -7.69 4.95 9.21
N GLY A 191 -9.01 5.16 9.34
CA GLY A 191 -9.69 5.33 10.62
C GLY A 191 -9.89 6.78 11.08
N PHE A 192 -9.62 7.77 10.22
CA PHE A 192 -9.82 9.19 10.54
C PHE A 192 -11.29 9.60 10.69
N ASP A 193 -12.23 8.77 10.25
CA ASP A 193 -13.68 8.96 10.40
C ASP A 193 -14.32 7.96 11.37
N THR A 194 -13.51 7.38 12.25
CA THR A 194 -13.94 6.42 13.29
C THR A 194 -13.69 6.98 14.68
N ASP A 195 -14.15 6.28 15.71
CA ASP A 195 -13.90 6.63 17.12
C ASP A 195 -12.39 6.68 17.47
N ARG A 196 -11.53 6.08 16.64
CA ARG A 196 -10.06 6.12 16.79
C ARG A 196 -9.44 7.43 16.31
N ARG A 197 -10.20 8.34 15.70
CA ARG A 197 -9.68 9.60 15.11
C ARG A 197 -8.82 10.37 16.10
N GLY A 198 -9.30 10.59 17.32
CA GLY A 198 -8.59 11.36 18.35
C GLY A 198 -7.21 10.77 18.66
N ASP A 199 -7.13 9.46 18.80
CA ASP A 199 -5.86 8.75 19.04
C ASP A 199 -4.91 8.83 17.84
N LEU A 200 -5.42 8.67 16.62
CA LEU A 200 -4.62 8.70 15.40
C LEU A 200 -4.06 10.11 15.10
N ILE A 201 -4.82 11.16 15.44
CA ILE A 201 -4.39 12.56 15.29
C ILE A 201 -3.42 12.96 16.41
N GLY A 202 -3.72 12.56 17.65
CA GLY A 202 -2.94 12.92 18.83
C GLY A 202 -1.59 12.21 18.92
N LYS A 203 -1.48 10.98 18.39
CA LYS A 203 -0.30 10.11 18.54
C LYS A 203 0.13 9.51 17.19
N PRO A 204 1.10 10.14 16.50
CA PRO A 204 1.59 9.67 15.20
C PRO A 204 2.05 8.20 15.21
N GLU A 205 2.65 7.75 16.29
CA GLU A 205 3.12 6.38 16.49
C GLU A 205 1.99 5.34 16.42
N ASN A 206 0.77 5.71 16.82
CA ASN A 206 -0.40 4.83 16.72
C ASN A 206 -0.84 4.64 15.27
N LEU A 207 -0.76 5.71 14.46
CA LEU A 207 -1.04 5.62 13.02
C LEU A 207 0.02 4.76 12.33
N VAL A 208 1.30 4.95 12.67
CA VAL A 208 2.40 4.10 12.18
C VAL A 208 2.16 2.63 12.52
N ALA A 209 1.86 2.33 13.79
CA ALA A 209 1.59 0.97 14.24
C ALA A 209 0.37 0.37 13.53
N HIS A 210 -0.69 1.15 13.34
CA HIS A 210 -1.89 0.72 12.63
C HIS A 210 -1.58 0.34 11.18
N VAL A 211 -0.87 1.20 10.44
CA VAL A 211 -0.49 0.94 9.04
C VAL A 211 0.42 -0.27 8.95
N ALA A 212 1.49 -0.33 9.76
CA ALA A 212 2.44 -1.44 9.77
C ALA A 212 1.78 -2.79 10.10
N ASN A 213 0.90 -2.83 11.12
CA ASN A 213 0.21 -4.05 11.50
C ASN A 213 -0.79 -4.50 10.42
N THR A 214 -1.50 -3.56 9.79
CA THR A 214 -2.46 -3.89 8.71
C THR A 214 -1.75 -4.47 7.49
N LEU A 215 -0.60 -3.89 7.11
CA LEU A 215 0.25 -4.41 6.04
C LEU A 215 0.72 -5.83 6.34
N GLU A 216 1.17 -6.10 7.57
CA GLU A 216 1.63 -7.42 8.00
C GLU A 216 0.50 -8.45 8.00
N VAL A 217 -0.69 -8.08 8.50
CA VAL A 217 -1.87 -8.94 8.53
C VAL A 217 -2.29 -9.29 7.10
N SER A 218 -2.40 -8.30 6.20
CA SER A 218 -2.74 -8.53 4.80
C SER A 218 -1.73 -9.48 4.13
N LYS A 219 -0.42 -9.21 4.30
CA LYS A 219 0.67 -10.06 3.82
C LYS A 219 0.49 -11.52 4.25
N ARG A 220 0.30 -11.77 5.55
CA ARG A 220 0.18 -13.14 6.10
C ARG A 220 -1.13 -13.82 5.73
N HIS A 221 -2.20 -13.05 5.61
CA HIS A 221 -3.50 -13.56 5.23
C HIS A 221 -3.45 -14.14 3.81
N ALA A 222 -2.74 -13.49 2.88
CA ALA A 222 -2.68 -13.86 1.48
C ALA A 222 -4.09 -14.11 0.91
N GLY A 223 -5.01 -13.20 1.24
CA GLY A 223 -6.45 -13.36 1.04
C GLY A 223 -6.80 -13.63 -0.42
N PHE A 224 -6.10 -12.98 -1.35
CA PHE A 224 -6.34 -13.12 -2.77
C PHE A 224 -5.99 -14.53 -3.27
N ALA A 225 -4.79 -15.04 -2.97
CA ALA A 225 -4.41 -16.40 -3.34
C ALA A 225 -5.38 -17.44 -2.77
N ARG A 226 -5.80 -17.30 -1.50
CA ARG A 226 -6.76 -18.21 -0.87
C ARG A 226 -8.14 -18.16 -1.54
N ALA A 227 -8.62 -16.98 -1.91
CA ALA A 227 -9.90 -16.83 -2.59
C ALA A 227 -9.87 -17.49 -3.98
N GLN A 228 -8.78 -17.31 -4.74
CA GLN A 228 -8.60 -17.94 -6.05
C GLN A 228 -8.56 -19.46 -5.98
N LEU A 229 -7.84 -20.03 -4.99
CA LEU A 229 -7.80 -21.49 -4.77
C LEU A 229 -9.18 -22.05 -4.47
N LYS A 230 -9.92 -21.44 -3.54
CA LYS A 230 -11.29 -21.86 -3.20
C LYS A 230 -12.24 -21.79 -4.40
N ALA A 231 -12.11 -20.76 -5.23
CA ALA A 231 -12.91 -20.63 -6.45
C ALA A 231 -12.59 -21.75 -7.45
N GLY A 232 -11.31 -22.06 -7.64
CA GLY A 232 -10.85 -23.17 -8.49
C GLY A 232 -11.36 -24.53 -8.03
N GLU A 233 -11.27 -24.83 -6.72
CA GLU A 233 -11.79 -26.06 -6.12
C GLU A 233 -13.31 -26.21 -6.33
N ALA A 234 -14.07 -25.13 -6.13
CA ALA A 234 -15.52 -25.13 -6.33
C ALA A 234 -15.92 -25.40 -7.80
N ILE A 235 -15.15 -24.86 -8.76
CA ILE A 235 -15.37 -25.10 -10.19
C ILE A 235 -15.05 -26.57 -10.52
N SER A 236 -13.90 -27.08 -10.06
CA SER A 236 -13.51 -28.48 -10.30
C SER A 236 -14.56 -29.46 -9.78
N LYS A 237 -15.09 -29.21 -8.57
CA LYS A 237 -16.14 -30.05 -7.97
C LYS A 237 -17.42 -30.08 -8.83
N LYS A 238 -17.86 -28.91 -9.31
CA LYS A 238 -19.02 -28.82 -10.21
C LYS A 238 -18.80 -29.56 -11.52
N MET A 239 -17.59 -29.54 -12.07
CA MET A 239 -17.26 -30.25 -13.31
C MET A 239 -17.22 -31.77 -13.13
N THR A 240 -16.87 -32.27 -11.94
CA THR A 240 -16.85 -33.71 -11.64
C THR A 240 -18.22 -34.28 -11.21
N GLU A 241 -19.15 -33.42 -10.79
CA GLU A 241 -20.53 -33.78 -10.42
C GLU A 241 -21.51 -33.73 -11.62
N MET A 242 -21.02 -33.29 -12.80
CA MET A 242 -21.72 -33.35 -14.09
C MET A 242 -21.37 -34.61 -14.86
#